data_AF-A0A845VXH7-F1
#
_entry.id   AF-A0A845VXH7-F1
#
_cell.length_a   1.000
_cell.length_b   1.000
_cell.length_c   1.000
_cell.angle_alpha   90.00
_cell.angle_beta   90.00
_cell.angle_gamma   90.00
#
_symmetry.space_group_name_H-M   'P 1'
#
loop_
_entity.id
_entity.type
_entity.pdbx_description
1 polymer ?
#
loop_
_entity_poly.entity_id
_entity_poly.type
_entity_poly.pdbx_seq_one_letter_code
_entity_poly.pdbx_strand_id
1 'polypeptide(L)'
;MNKKRNRDSVSASPEGIMRLKQARASQRDDEGKPLSYEGLAQKAQISKKTVERFFNQERVDRGYASAIIQALGLREEDVLYLKESLVLESIEPIQAKDTGDSERPGEFIKGVETALSELKKGEEASLEAMEWLKANRKALSQEAAEAALRKHYDQNPNNVDTDYSGDIEVFSQEIIKYLQLIYDCLDVGDWEMMDRAIQESKIPVNRDLQLYVDALDFIKNKKVSLSFAPEKAKQLTLCLDYLIKIIPIRLSAYF
;
A
#
# COMPACT_ATOMS: atom_id res chain seq x y z
N MET A 1 -1.90 -17.15 -22.60
CA MET A 1 -2.77 -16.28 -21.78
C MET A 1 -2.12 -16.05 -20.43
N ASN A 2 -1.52 -14.87 -20.24
CA ASN A 2 -0.75 -14.54 -19.05
C ASN A 2 -1.73 -14.05 -17.96
N LYS A 3 -2.12 -14.92 -17.03
CA LYS A 3 -3.00 -14.55 -15.91
C LYS A 3 -2.23 -13.60 -14.99
N LYS A 4 -2.61 -12.31 -14.98
CA LYS A 4 -2.27 -11.36 -13.91
C LYS A 4 -2.49 -12.09 -12.59
N ARG A 5 -1.43 -12.34 -11.81
CA ARG A 5 -1.55 -12.85 -10.43
C ARG A 5 -2.34 -11.80 -9.65
N ASN A 6 -3.58 -12.13 -9.23
CA ASN A 6 -4.46 -11.23 -8.49
C ASN A 6 -3.73 -10.68 -7.26
N ARG A 7 -3.64 -9.35 -7.17
CA ARG A 7 -2.96 -8.62 -6.09
C ARG A 7 -3.78 -8.58 -4.79
N ASP A 8 -5.05 -8.99 -4.83
CA ASP A 8 -5.99 -8.90 -3.69
C ASP A 8 -6.43 -10.28 -3.15
N SER A 9 -5.51 -11.22 -3.01
CA SER A 9 -5.83 -12.54 -2.45
C SER A 9 -5.78 -12.53 -0.92
N VAL A 10 -6.84 -12.97 -0.25
CA VAL A 10 -6.98 -13.03 1.21
C VAL A 10 -7.26 -14.47 1.69
N SER A 11 -7.02 -14.75 2.96
CA SER A 11 -7.33 -16.02 3.63
C SER A 11 -8.00 -15.75 4.98
N ALA A 12 -8.79 -16.71 5.45
CA ALA A 12 -9.38 -16.66 6.79
C ALA A 12 -8.31 -16.91 7.88
N SER A 13 -8.48 -16.30 9.05
CA SER A 13 -7.70 -16.64 10.26
C SER A 13 -8.15 -18.00 10.82
N PRO A 14 -7.37 -18.65 11.70
CA PRO A 14 -7.79 -19.87 12.40
C PRO A 14 -9.14 -19.70 13.12
N GLU A 15 -9.32 -18.59 13.83
CA GLU A 15 -10.54 -18.20 14.53
C GLU A 15 -11.68 -17.94 13.53
N GLY A 16 -11.36 -17.26 12.42
CA GLY A 16 -12.28 -17.02 11.32
C GLY A 16 -12.81 -18.30 10.70
N ILE A 17 -11.97 -19.33 10.53
CA ILE A 17 -12.40 -20.66 10.08
C ILE A 17 -13.36 -21.31 11.07
N MET A 18 -13.09 -21.19 12.38
CA MET A 18 -14.02 -21.70 13.40
C MET A 18 -15.37 -21.01 13.29
N ARG A 19 -15.39 -19.68 13.16
CA ARG A 19 -16.63 -18.89 13.01
C ARG A 19 -17.37 -19.24 11.72
N LEU A 20 -16.67 -19.39 10.59
CA LEU A 20 -17.25 -19.85 9.32
C LEU A 20 -17.90 -21.22 9.47
N LYS A 21 -17.23 -22.18 10.12
CA LYS A 21 -17.76 -23.52 10.36
C LYS A 21 -18.99 -23.50 11.27
N GLN A 22 -18.96 -22.69 12.33
CA GLN A 22 -20.09 -22.52 13.25
C GLN A 22 -21.29 -21.85 12.57
N ALA A 23 -21.07 -20.75 11.84
CA ALA A 23 -22.12 -20.05 11.11
C ALA A 23 -22.75 -20.91 10.01
N ARG A 24 -21.93 -21.71 9.30
CA ARG A 24 -22.46 -22.68 8.34
C ARG A 24 -23.28 -23.78 9.03
N ALA A 25 -22.80 -24.28 10.18
CA ALA A 25 -23.49 -25.32 10.93
C ALA A 25 -24.79 -24.84 11.61
N SER A 26 -24.92 -23.54 11.90
CA SER A 26 -26.14 -22.94 12.46
C SER A 26 -27.18 -22.63 11.38
N GLN A 27 -26.77 -22.42 10.14
CA GLN A 27 -27.69 -22.25 9.02
C GLN A 27 -28.27 -23.58 8.53
N ARG A 28 -29.49 -23.49 8.03
CA ARG A 28 -30.21 -24.58 7.38
C ARG A 28 -30.52 -24.21 5.93
N ASP A 29 -30.54 -25.20 5.06
CA ASP A 29 -31.05 -25.05 3.70
C ASP A 29 -32.59 -25.08 3.69
N ASP A 30 -33.17 -24.91 2.49
CA ASP A 30 -34.62 -24.87 2.28
C ASP A 30 -35.32 -26.21 2.63
N GLU A 31 -34.55 -27.30 2.79
CA GLU A 31 -35.02 -28.61 3.23
C GLU A 31 -34.85 -28.84 4.75
N GLY A 32 -34.35 -27.84 5.49
CA GLY A 32 -34.11 -27.92 6.93
C GLY A 32 -32.86 -28.73 7.31
N LYS A 33 -31.97 -29.04 6.36
CA LYS A 33 -30.68 -29.71 6.60
C LYS A 33 -29.56 -28.68 6.81
N PRO A 34 -28.42 -29.06 7.43
CA PRO A 34 -27.29 -28.16 7.58
C PRO A 34 -26.77 -27.65 6.23
N LEU A 35 -26.46 -26.34 6.16
CA LEU A 35 -26.01 -25.71 4.93
C LEU A 35 -24.73 -26.38 4.39
N SER A 36 -24.82 -26.96 3.19
CA SER A 36 -23.70 -27.61 2.50
C SER A 36 -22.77 -26.59 1.83
N TYR A 37 -21.58 -27.02 1.41
CA TYR A 37 -20.71 -26.16 0.60
C TYR A 37 -21.33 -25.85 -0.77
N GLU A 38 -22.07 -26.79 -1.38
CA GLU A 38 -22.87 -26.50 -2.58
C GLU A 38 -23.92 -25.42 -2.32
N GLY A 39 -24.68 -25.52 -1.23
CA GLY A 39 -25.72 -24.53 -0.90
C GLY A 39 -25.13 -23.15 -0.61
N LEU A 40 -24.00 -23.11 0.11
CA LEU A 40 -23.27 -21.87 0.36
C LEU A 40 -22.70 -21.27 -0.93
N ALA A 41 -22.18 -22.10 -1.83
CA ALA A 41 -21.67 -21.69 -3.14
C ALA A 41 -22.78 -21.06 -3.99
N GLN A 42 -23.98 -21.64 -3.99
CA GLN A 42 -25.16 -21.06 -4.65
C GLN A 42 -25.56 -19.71 -4.02
N LYS A 43 -25.62 -19.65 -2.69
CA LYS A 43 -25.97 -18.41 -1.95
C LYS A 43 -24.98 -17.28 -2.19
N ALA A 44 -23.70 -17.60 -2.29
CA ALA A 44 -22.62 -16.64 -2.55
C ALA A 44 -22.37 -16.40 -4.05
N GLN A 45 -23.08 -17.08 -4.95
CA GLN A 45 -22.88 -17.06 -6.41
C GLN A 45 -21.44 -17.34 -6.85
N ILE A 46 -20.78 -18.30 -6.18
CA ILE A 46 -19.37 -18.65 -6.37
C ILE A 46 -19.22 -20.15 -6.60
N SER A 47 -18.09 -20.58 -7.18
CA SER A 47 -17.81 -22.00 -7.34
C SER A 47 -17.61 -22.71 -5.99
N LYS A 48 -18.16 -23.92 -5.83
CA LYS A 48 -17.94 -24.78 -4.66
C LYS A 48 -16.45 -24.92 -4.32
N LYS A 49 -15.61 -25.08 -5.34
CA LYS A 49 -14.16 -25.21 -5.16
C LYS A 49 -13.55 -23.97 -4.49
N THR A 50 -14.02 -22.78 -4.81
CA THR A 50 -13.54 -21.55 -4.14
C THR A 50 -13.97 -21.52 -2.67
N VAL A 51 -15.20 -21.95 -2.37
CA VAL A 51 -15.69 -22.06 -0.99
C VAL A 51 -14.83 -23.04 -0.18
N GLU A 52 -14.60 -24.25 -0.72
CA GLU A 52 -13.76 -25.25 -0.06
C GLU A 52 -12.33 -24.76 0.17
N ARG A 53 -11.72 -24.12 -0.84
CA ARG A 53 -10.39 -23.51 -0.71
C ARG A 53 -10.36 -22.50 0.44
N PHE A 54 -11.35 -21.62 0.52
CA PHE A 54 -11.42 -20.63 1.58
C PHE A 54 -11.59 -21.26 2.98
N PHE A 55 -12.42 -22.29 3.11
CA PHE A 55 -12.59 -23.05 4.35
C PHE A 55 -11.36 -23.90 4.74
N ASN A 56 -10.47 -24.16 3.79
CA ASN A 56 -9.18 -24.82 3.99
C ASN A 56 -8.02 -23.83 4.20
N GLN A 57 -8.33 -22.55 4.53
CA GLN A 57 -7.35 -21.47 4.72
C GLN A 57 -6.51 -21.13 3.48
N GLU A 58 -6.91 -21.57 2.30
CA GLU A 58 -6.21 -21.17 1.09
C GLU A 58 -6.57 -19.75 0.68
N ARG A 59 -5.61 -19.08 0.03
CA ARG A 59 -5.83 -17.74 -0.52
C ARG A 59 -6.84 -17.76 -1.66
N VAL A 60 -7.85 -16.92 -1.54
CA VAL A 60 -8.89 -16.66 -2.55
C VAL A 60 -8.97 -15.17 -2.84
N ASP A 61 -9.58 -14.78 -3.95
CA ASP A 61 -9.83 -13.37 -4.25
C ASP A 61 -10.69 -12.71 -3.17
N ARG A 62 -10.37 -11.47 -2.77
CA ARG A 62 -11.09 -10.75 -1.71
C ARG A 62 -12.59 -10.65 -1.99
N GLY A 63 -13.00 -10.36 -3.22
CA GLY A 63 -14.42 -10.29 -3.57
C GLY A 63 -15.15 -11.62 -3.33
N TYR A 64 -14.48 -12.75 -3.59
CA TYR A 64 -15.01 -14.07 -3.29
C TYR A 64 -15.07 -14.37 -1.79
N ALA A 65 -14.03 -13.98 -1.03
CA ALA A 65 -14.05 -14.13 0.42
C ALA A 65 -15.20 -13.33 1.05
N SER A 66 -15.36 -12.05 0.68
CA SER A 66 -16.43 -11.17 1.15
C SER A 66 -17.81 -11.77 0.90
N ALA A 67 -18.07 -12.28 -0.31
CA ALA A 67 -19.35 -12.89 -0.66
C ALA A 67 -19.64 -14.16 0.17
N ILE A 68 -18.64 -15.00 0.44
CA ILE A 68 -18.79 -16.20 1.29
C ILE A 68 -19.12 -15.79 2.74
N ILE A 69 -18.40 -14.79 3.27
CA ILE A 69 -18.57 -14.27 4.63
C ILE A 69 -19.96 -13.65 4.81
N GLN A 70 -20.40 -12.82 3.86
CA GLN A 70 -21.72 -12.19 3.86
C GLN A 70 -22.85 -13.20 3.70
N ALA A 71 -22.67 -14.24 2.87
CA ALA A 71 -23.65 -15.31 2.74
C ALA A 71 -23.88 -16.06 4.07
N LEU A 72 -22.88 -16.05 4.96
CA LEU A 72 -22.97 -16.59 6.32
C LEU A 72 -23.40 -15.57 7.38
N GLY A 73 -23.68 -14.32 7.00
CA GLY A 73 -24.08 -13.25 7.91
C GLY A 73 -22.96 -12.79 8.85
N LEU A 74 -21.71 -13.04 8.48
CA LEU A 74 -20.53 -12.63 9.24
C LEU A 74 -19.97 -11.31 8.67
N ARG A 75 -19.11 -10.65 9.44
CA ARG A 75 -18.33 -9.49 8.98
C ARG A 75 -16.94 -9.93 8.54
N GLU A 76 -16.33 -9.19 7.61
CA GLU A 76 -14.98 -9.50 7.11
C GLU A 76 -13.93 -9.50 8.22
N GLU A 77 -14.02 -8.52 9.12
CA GLU A 77 -13.14 -8.35 10.28
C GLU A 77 -13.17 -9.52 11.27
N ASP A 78 -14.27 -10.26 11.30
CA ASP A 78 -14.47 -11.41 12.17
C ASP A 78 -13.87 -12.70 11.60
N VAL A 79 -13.44 -12.70 10.33
CA VAL A 79 -13.07 -13.92 9.59
C VAL A 79 -11.71 -13.82 8.92
N LEU A 80 -11.37 -12.66 8.37
CA LEU A 80 -10.13 -12.48 7.62
C LEU A 80 -8.95 -12.22 8.55
N TYR A 81 -7.76 -12.59 8.08
CA TYR A 81 -6.51 -12.15 8.69
C TYR A 81 -6.37 -10.63 8.52
N LEU A 82 -6.92 -9.86 9.47
CA LEU A 82 -6.57 -8.45 9.61
C LEU A 82 -5.20 -8.39 10.28
N LYS A 83 -4.26 -7.65 9.68
CA LYS A 83 -2.92 -7.38 10.24
C LYS A 83 -3.01 -6.82 11.67
N GLU A 84 -4.14 -6.20 12.01
CA GLU A 84 -4.49 -5.61 13.31
C GLU A 84 -4.87 -6.65 14.39
N SER A 85 -5.39 -7.83 14.02
CA SER A 85 -5.89 -8.85 14.99
C SER A 85 -4.77 -9.58 15.74
N LEU A 86 -3.58 -9.68 15.15
CA LEU A 86 -2.40 -10.30 15.78
C LEU A 86 -1.98 -9.62 17.08
N VAL A 87 -2.36 -8.35 17.25
CA VAL A 87 -1.92 -7.51 18.35
C VAL A 87 -2.83 -7.69 19.56
N LEU A 88 -4.15 -7.73 19.38
CA LEU A 88 -5.12 -7.75 20.49
C LEU A 88 -5.20 -9.12 21.18
N GLU A 89 -5.19 -10.21 20.41
CA GLU A 89 -5.27 -11.58 20.97
C GLU A 89 -4.01 -11.99 21.74
N SER A 90 -2.88 -11.32 21.50
CA SER A 90 -1.61 -11.56 22.20
C SER A 90 -1.52 -10.84 23.56
N ILE A 91 -2.39 -9.86 23.82
CA ILE A 91 -2.35 -9.02 25.03
C ILE A 91 -3.27 -9.60 26.14
N GLU A 92 -4.41 -10.20 25.79
CA GLU A 92 -5.35 -10.76 26.77
C GLU A 92 -4.75 -11.84 27.71
N PRO A 93 -3.88 -12.76 27.24
CA PRO A 93 -3.29 -13.77 28.13
C PRO A 93 -2.31 -13.20 29.16
N ILE A 94 -1.79 -11.99 28.93
CA ILE A 94 -0.76 -11.37 29.79
C ILE A 94 -1.43 -10.68 30.99
N GLN A 95 -2.64 -10.12 30.82
CA GLN A 95 -3.37 -9.44 31.89
C GLN A 95 -4.00 -10.42 32.91
N ALA A 96 -4.25 -11.68 32.53
CA ALA A 96 -4.89 -12.67 33.39
C ALA A 96 -3.92 -13.43 34.33
N LYS A 97 -2.61 -13.23 34.19
CA LYS A 97 -1.56 -13.86 35.02
C LYS A 97 -0.70 -12.82 35.73
N ASP A 98 -1.32 -11.82 36.34
CA ASP A 98 -0.62 -10.97 37.29
C ASP A 98 -0.57 -11.66 38.67
N THR A 99 0.23 -12.72 38.75
CA THR A 99 0.75 -13.22 40.03
C THR A 99 2.12 -12.60 40.23
N GLY A 100 2.13 -11.51 41.00
CA GLY A 100 3.23 -10.96 41.80
C GLY A 100 4.67 -11.20 41.36
N ASP A 101 5.41 -10.10 41.24
CA ASP A 101 6.83 -9.98 40.88
C ASP A 101 7.16 -10.10 39.39
N SER A 102 6.98 -8.99 38.67
CA SER A 102 7.96 -8.55 37.67
C SER A 102 7.62 -7.14 37.18
N GLU A 103 8.53 -6.17 37.32
CA GLU A 103 8.42 -4.86 36.63
C GLU A 103 8.58 -5.00 35.10
N ARG A 104 9.11 -6.14 34.61
CA ARG A 104 9.47 -6.35 33.19
C ARG A 104 8.27 -6.49 32.23
N PRO A 105 7.17 -7.21 32.54
CA PRO A 105 5.99 -7.28 31.70
C PRO A 105 5.32 -5.92 31.50
N GLY A 106 5.26 -5.09 32.54
CA GLY A 106 4.65 -3.76 32.48
C GLY A 106 5.41 -2.80 31.57
N GLU A 107 6.74 -2.80 31.64
CA GLU A 107 7.59 -2.02 30.72
C GLU A 107 7.52 -2.54 29.28
N PHE A 108 7.48 -3.86 29.10
CA PHE A 108 7.36 -4.47 27.78
C PHE A 108 6.00 -4.13 27.13
N ILE A 109 4.90 -4.22 27.87
CA ILE A 109 3.56 -3.84 27.39
C ILE A 109 3.54 -2.37 26.98
N LYS A 110 4.05 -1.46 27.83
CA LYS A 110 4.15 -0.03 27.47
C LYS A 110 4.99 0.21 26.22
N GLY A 111 6.08 -0.53 26.04
CA GLY A 111 6.91 -0.48 24.84
C GLY A 111 6.15 -0.90 23.59
N VAL A 112 5.36 -1.97 23.68
CA VAL A 112 4.51 -2.46 22.58
C VAL A 112 3.38 -1.48 22.26
N GLU A 113 2.69 -0.95 23.27
CA GLU A 113 1.65 0.08 23.10
C GLU A 113 2.19 1.35 22.44
N THR A 114 3.40 1.77 22.81
CA THR A 114 4.07 2.91 22.19
C THR A 114 4.38 2.64 20.72
N ALA A 115 4.97 1.48 20.41
CA ALA A 115 5.28 1.08 19.05
C ALA A 115 4.02 0.97 18.16
N LEU A 116 2.92 0.49 18.72
CA LEU A 116 1.63 0.42 18.02
C LEU A 116 1.03 1.80 17.77
N SER A 117 1.12 2.69 18.75
CA SER A 117 0.68 4.08 18.58
C SER A 117 1.48 4.80 17.49
N GLU A 118 2.79 4.57 17.46
CA GLU A 118 3.67 5.11 16.42
C GLU A 118 3.39 4.52 15.04
N LEU A 119 3.17 3.21 14.96
CA LEU A 119 2.79 2.52 13.72
C LEU A 119 1.48 3.08 13.16
N LYS A 120 0.46 3.20 14.02
CA LYS A 120 -0.86 3.72 13.62
C LYS A 120 -0.78 5.16 13.12
N LYS A 121 -0.04 6.02 13.84
CA LYS A 121 0.22 7.40 13.38
C LYS A 121 0.95 7.41 12.04
N GLY A 122 1.87 6.47 11.82
CA GLY A 122 2.58 6.31 10.55
C GLY A 122 1.67 5.87 9.39
N GLU A 123 0.73 4.96 9.65
CA GLU A 123 -0.26 4.51 8.67
C GLU A 123 -1.25 5.63 8.30
N GLU A 124 -1.79 6.35 9.29
CA GLU A 124 -2.66 7.50 9.07
C GLU A 124 -1.96 8.60 8.26
N ALA A 125 -0.70 8.92 8.59
CA ALA A 125 0.11 9.87 7.83
C ALA A 125 0.39 9.41 6.39
N SER A 126 0.62 8.11 6.18
CA SER A 126 0.84 7.54 4.86
C SER A 126 -0.43 7.63 4.00
N LEU A 127 -1.61 7.35 4.60
CA LEU A 127 -2.90 7.49 3.93
C LEU A 127 -3.17 8.94 3.51
N GLU A 128 -2.93 9.91 4.40
CA GLU A 128 -3.06 11.34 4.08
C GLU A 128 -2.14 11.74 2.91
N ALA A 129 -0.88 11.28 2.94
CA ALA A 129 0.09 11.53 1.87
C ALA A 129 -0.35 10.91 0.54
N MET A 130 -0.92 9.70 0.57
CA MET A 130 -1.44 9.01 -0.61
C MET A 130 -2.63 9.74 -1.24
N GLU A 131 -3.61 10.15 -0.43
CA GLU A 131 -4.78 10.89 -0.93
C GLU A 131 -4.37 12.26 -1.50
N TRP A 132 -3.43 12.95 -0.85
CA TRP A 132 -2.86 14.19 -1.39
C TRP A 132 -2.13 13.96 -2.72
N LEU A 133 -1.28 12.93 -2.81
CA LEU A 133 -0.59 12.59 -4.05
C LEU A 133 -1.57 12.27 -5.17
N LYS A 134 -2.64 11.52 -4.87
CA LYS A 134 -3.68 11.16 -5.83
C LYS A 134 -4.43 12.38 -6.35
N ALA A 135 -4.77 13.33 -5.47
CA ALA A 135 -5.47 14.57 -5.85
C ALA A 135 -4.57 15.54 -6.64
N ASN A 136 -3.27 15.60 -6.33
CA ASN A 136 -2.38 16.64 -6.85
C ASN A 136 -1.42 16.15 -7.95
N ARG A 137 -1.40 14.84 -8.27
CA ARG A 137 -0.36 14.22 -9.10
C ARG A 137 -0.06 14.96 -10.40
N LYS A 138 -1.09 15.33 -11.15
CA LYS A 138 -0.97 15.97 -12.47
C LYS A 138 -0.38 17.37 -12.36
N ALA A 139 -0.86 18.16 -11.40
CA ALA A 139 -0.35 19.51 -11.16
C ALA A 139 1.12 19.44 -10.67
N LEU A 140 1.40 18.55 -9.70
CA LEU A 140 2.75 18.34 -9.18
C LEU A 140 3.74 17.96 -10.28
N SER A 141 3.38 17.02 -11.15
CA SER A 141 4.27 16.60 -12.24
C SER A 141 4.53 17.71 -13.26
N GLN A 142 3.52 18.52 -13.57
CA GLN A 142 3.67 19.59 -14.55
C GLN A 142 4.54 20.72 -14.01
N GLU A 143 4.28 21.16 -12.77
CA GLU A 143 5.08 22.19 -12.12
C GLU A 143 6.52 21.74 -11.87
N ALA A 144 6.73 20.46 -11.51
CA ALA A 144 8.06 19.90 -11.33
C ALA A 144 8.83 19.79 -12.65
N ALA A 145 8.17 19.36 -13.73
CA ALA A 145 8.76 19.32 -15.07
C ALA A 145 9.21 20.72 -15.50
N GLU A 146 8.31 21.70 -15.38
CA GLU A 146 8.59 23.10 -15.74
C GLU A 146 9.75 23.67 -14.92
N ALA A 147 9.76 23.45 -13.61
CA ALA A 147 10.82 23.95 -12.72
C ALA A 147 12.19 23.34 -13.06
N ALA A 148 12.25 22.03 -13.32
CA ALA A 148 13.49 21.35 -13.67
C ALA A 148 14.01 21.76 -15.05
N LEU A 149 13.13 21.86 -16.05
CA LEU A 149 13.50 22.29 -17.41
C LEU A 149 14.00 23.73 -17.42
N ARG A 150 13.30 24.66 -16.74
CA ARG A 150 13.77 26.05 -16.58
C ARG A 150 15.14 26.11 -15.93
N LYS A 151 15.32 25.41 -14.80
CA LYS A 151 16.60 25.38 -14.09
C LYS A 151 17.74 24.89 -14.99
N HIS A 152 17.48 23.91 -15.86
CA HIS A 152 18.48 23.31 -16.72
C HIS A 152 18.76 24.12 -17.99
N TYR A 153 17.74 24.73 -18.60
CA TYR A 153 17.87 25.41 -19.88
C TYR A 153 18.05 26.92 -19.78
N ASP A 154 17.46 27.59 -18.80
CA ASP A 154 17.61 29.04 -18.61
C ASP A 154 19.05 29.41 -18.17
N GLN A 155 19.79 28.43 -17.65
CA GLN A 155 21.23 28.57 -17.37
C GLN A 155 22.08 28.62 -18.65
N ASN A 156 21.51 28.37 -19.83
CA ASN A 156 22.19 28.40 -21.10
C ASN A 156 21.85 29.72 -21.84
N PRO A 157 22.76 30.70 -21.89
CA PRO A 157 22.49 32.04 -22.43
C PRO A 157 22.14 32.07 -23.94
N ASN A 158 22.24 30.94 -24.64
CA ASN A 158 21.89 30.80 -26.05
C ASN A 158 20.43 30.37 -26.28
N ASN A 159 19.62 30.15 -25.23
CA ASN A 159 18.33 29.47 -25.32
C ASN A 159 17.12 30.36 -25.01
N VAL A 160 17.22 31.67 -25.31
CA VAL A 160 16.33 32.73 -24.79
C VAL A 160 14.88 32.66 -25.28
N ASP A 161 14.52 31.78 -26.22
CA ASP A 161 13.16 31.74 -26.82
C ASP A 161 12.63 30.31 -27.11
N THR A 162 13.13 29.29 -26.42
CA THR A 162 12.72 27.91 -26.72
C THR A 162 11.36 27.60 -26.08
N ASP A 163 10.36 27.32 -26.91
CA ASP A 163 9.05 26.85 -26.47
C ASP A 163 9.16 25.41 -25.94
N TYR A 164 9.29 25.27 -24.62
CA TYR A 164 9.38 23.98 -23.94
C TYR A 164 8.01 23.33 -23.68
N SER A 165 6.90 23.87 -24.19
CA SER A 165 5.55 23.37 -23.86
C SER A 165 5.37 21.88 -24.16
N GLY A 166 5.86 21.41 -25.31
CA GLY A 166 5.85 19.99 -25.67
C GLY A 166 6.76 19.12 -24.80
N ASP A 167 7.93 19.64 -24.40
CA ASP A 167 8.85 18.94 -23.51
C ASP A 167 8.31 18.84 -22.08
N ILE A 168 7.64 19.88 -21.59
CA ILE A 168 6.95 19.90 -20.29
C ILE A 168 5.87 18.82 -20.27
N GLU A 169 5.06 18.70 -21.32
CA GLU A 169 4.00 17.70 -21.38
C GLU A 169 4.58 16.28 -21.32
N VAL A 170 5.55 15.96 -22.18
CA VAL A 170 6.20 14.64 -22.20
C VAL A 170 6.88 14.34 -20.87
N PHE A 171 7.65 15.27 -20.34
CA PHE A 171 8.40 15.06 -19.10
C PHE A 171 7.48 14.96 -17.88
N SER A 172 6.37 15.70 -17.85
CA SER A 172 5.36 15.58 -16.79
C SER A 172 4.76 14.17 -16.75
N GLN A 173 4.48 13.54 -17.90
CA GLN A 173 4.00 12.16 -17.95
C GLN A 173 5.01 11.15 -17.40
N GLU A 174 6.30 11.44 -17.55
CA GLU A 174 7.35 10.62 -16.96
C GLU A 174 7.39 10.78 -15.44
N ILE A 175 7.35 12.01 -14.93
CA ILE A 175 7.28 12.29 -13.49
C ILE A 175 6.04 11.66 -12.84
N ILE A 176 4.89 11.62 -13.53
CA ILE A 176 3.68 10.94 -13.05
C ILE A 176 3.97 9.46 -12.72
N LYS A 177 4.82 8.78 -13.49
CA LYS A 177 5.16 7.38 -13.23
C LYS A 177 6.01 7.23 -11.97
N TYR A 178 6.91 8.16 -11.69
CA TYR A 178 7.65 8.20 -10.41
C TYR A 178 6.69 8.45 -9.24
N LEU A 179 5.77 9.40 -9.36
CA LEU A 179 4.77 9.67 -8.32
C LEU A 179 3.82 8.48 -8.10
N GLN A 180 3.47 7.73 -9.14
CA GLN A 180 2.71 6.49 -9.01
C GLN A 180 3.52 5.42 -8.28
N LEU A 181 4.82 5.28 -8.56
CA LEU A 181 5.67 4.33 -7.85
C LEU A 181 5.77 4.66 -6.35
N ILE A 182 5.87 5.95 -6.01
CA ILE A 182 5.84 6.40 -4.62
C ILE A 182 4.49 6.04 -3.98
N TYR A 183 3.38 6.33 -4.66
CA TYR A 183 2.05 5.96 -4.18
C TYR A 183 1.94 4.46 -3.91
N ASP A 184 2.37 3.62 -4.85
CA ASP A 184 2.32 2.16 -4.69
C ASP A 184 3.23 1.69 -3.54
N CYS A 185 4.39 2.32 -3.33
CA CYS A 185 5.27 2.01 -2.22
C CYS A 185 4.64 2.34 -0.86
N LEU A 186 3.92 3.47 -0.77
CA LEU A 186 3.20 3.86 0.45
C LEU A 186 2.02 2.93 0.72
N ASP A 187 1.31 2.50 -0.32
CA ASP A 187 0.16 1.57 -0.22
C ASP A 187 0.59 0.18 0.28
N VAL A 188 1.66 -0.36 -0.30
CA VAL A 188 2.15 -1.70 0.05
C VAL A 188 3.00 -1.69 1.33
N GLY A 189 3.66 -0.57 1.62
CA GLY A 189 4.64 -0.44 2.70
C GLY A 189 5.95 -1.19 2.43
N ASP A 190 6.27 -1.46 1.17
CA ASP A 190 7.45 -2.23 0.74
C ASP A 190 8.37 -1.42 -0.19
N TRP A 191 9.54 -1.06 0.35
CA TRP A 191 10.57 -0.29 -0.34
C TRP A 191 11.25 -1.09 -1.46
N GLU A 192 11.28 -2.43 -1.37
CA GLU A 192 11.88 -3.27 -2.40
C GLU A 192 11.13 -3.20 -3.73
N MET A 193 9.88 -2.75 -3.70
CA MET A 193 9.10 -2.49 -4.91
C MET A 193 9.73 -1.40 -5.78
N MET A 194 10.31 -0.37 -5.18
CA MET A 194 11.01 0.69 -5.92
C MET A 194 12.25 0.13 -6.63
N ASP A 195 13.05 -0.66 -5.91
CA ASP A 195 14.23 -1.31 -6.47
C ASP A 195 13.91 -2.22 -7.64
N ARG A 196 12.85 -3.01 -7.51
CA ARG A 196 12.39 -3.90 -8.57
C ARG A 196 11.90 -3.12 -9.79
N ALA A 197 11.17 -2.03 -9.58
CA ALA A 197 10.71 -1.16 -10.66
C ALA A 197 11.89 -0.54 -11.43
N ILE A 198 12.96 -0.15 -10.73
CA ILE A 198 14.20 0.36 -11.33
C ILE A 198 14.92 -0.75 -12.11
N GLN A 199 15.13 -1.92 -11.49
CA GLN A 199 15.82 -3.06 -12.12
C GLN A 199 15.09 -3.55 -13.39
N GLU A 200 13.76 -3.59 -13.34
CA GLU A 200 12.93 -4.02 -14.47
C GLU A 200 12.72 -2.90 -15.51
N SER A 201 13.43 -1.76 -15.38
CA SER A 201 13.33 -0.60 -16.29
C SER A 201 11.89 -0.11 -16.50
N LYS A 202 11.05 -0.23 -15.46
CA LYS A 202 9.64 0.19 -15.51
C LYS A 202 9.46 1.70 -15.37
N ILE A 203 10.55 2.39 -15.03
CA ILE A 203 10.59 3.82 -14.84
C ILE A 203 11.25 4.46 -16.08
N PRO A 204 10.62 5.48 -16.69
CA PRO A 204 11.18 6.13 -17.87
C PRO A 204 12.42 6.93 -17.51
N VAL A 205 13.46 6.81 -18.34
CA VAL A 205 14.71 7.56 -18.21
C VAL A 205 15.12 8.00 -19.61
N ASN A 206 14.29 8.83 -20.22
CA ASN A 206 14.46 9.23 -21.62
C ASN A 206 15.25 10.54 -21.76
N ARG A 207 15.61 11.15 -20.64
CA ARG A 207 16.25 12.47 -20.55
C ARG A 207 17.43 12.43 -19.57
N ASP A 208 18.12 13.55 -19.44
CA ASP A 208 19.19 13.72 -18.46
C ASP A 208 18.70 13.33 -17.05
N LEU A 209 19.47 12.48 -16.37
CA LEU A 209 19.19 12.02 -15.01
C LEU A 209 19.02 13.19 -14.03
N GLN A 210 19.75 14.29 -14.24
CA GLN A 210 19.70 15.46 -13.40
C GLN A 210 18.33 16.16 -13.47
N LEU A 211 17.63 16.10 -14.60
CA LEU A 211 16.28 16.65 -14.72
C LEU A 211 15.30 15.93 -13.78
N TYR A 212 15.37 14.60 -13.70
CA TYR A 212 14.51 13.83 -12.80
C TYR A 212 14.84 14.11 -11.33
N VAL A 213 16.13 14.21 -11.00
CA VAL A 213 16.57 14.58 -9.64
C VAL A 213 16.03 15.96 -9.26
N ASP A 214 16.16 16.95 -10.14
CA ASP A 214 15.71 18.32 -9.88
C ASP A 214 14.17 18.39 -9.75
N ALA A 215 13.43 17.65 -10.56
CA ALA A 215 11.97 17.58 -10.48
C ALA A 215 11.51 16.96 -9.15
N LEU A 216 12.11 15.84 -8.73
CA LEU A 216 11.77 15.20 -7.46
C LEU A 216 12.18 16.04 -6.25
N ASP A 217 13.33 16.73 -6.33
CA ASP A 217 13.77 17.64 -5.29
C ASP A 217 12.85 18.87 -5.16
N PHE A 218 12.35 19.39 -6.29
CA PHE A 218 11.32 20.44 -6.29
C PHE A 218 10.04 19.96 -5.58
N ILE A 219 9.55 18.76 -5.89
CA ILE A 219 8.37 18.20 -5.22
C ILE A 219 8.62 18.09 -3.71
N LYS A 220 9.77 17.54 -3.31
CA LYS A 220 10.14 17.41 -1.89
C LYS A 220 10.16 18.76 -1.18
N ASN A 221 10.96 19.70 -1.66
CA ASN A 221 11.31 20.91 -0.94
C ASN A 221 10.29 22.05 -1.11
N LYS A 222 9.53 22.06 -2.22
CA LYS A 222 8.59 23.14 -2.55
C LYS A 222 7.13 22.73 -2.44
N LYS A 223 6.80 21.44 -2.52
CA LYS A 223 5.41 20.98 -2.45
C LYS A 223 5.12 20.24 -1.16
N VAL A 224 5.89 19.20 -0.86
CA VAL A 224 5.68 18.38 0.34
C VAL A 224 5.96 19.18 1.61
N SER A 225 7.08 19.90 1.68
CA SER A 225 7.42 20.73 2.85
C SER A 225 6.40 21.84 3.15
N LEU A 226 5.61 22.29 2.16
CA LEU A 226 4.55 23.29 2.36
C LEU A 226 3.20 22.66 2.70
N SER A 227 2.96 21.43 2.25
CA SER A 227 1.64 20.78 2.38
C SER A 227 1.49 19.96 3.66
N PHE A 228 2.60 19.60 4.31
CA PHE A 228 2.62 18.69 5.45
C PHE A 228 3.54 19.19 6.57
N ALA A 229 3.15 18.89 7.81
CA ALA A 229 4.09 18.90 8.93
C ALA A 229 5.16 17.80 8.73
N PRO A 230 6.40 17.99 9.24
CA PRO A 230 7.51 17.05 9.02
C PRO A 230 7.20 15.60 9.38
N GLU A 231 6.46 15.38 10.47
CA GLU A 231 6.05 14.05 10.92
C GLU A 231 5.11 13.37 9.93
N LYS A 232 4.17 14.12 9.35
CA LYS A 232 3.20 13.63 8.38
C LYS A 232 3.83 13.39 7.00
N ALA A 233 4.83 14.20 6.64
CA ALA A 233 5.58 14.03 5.39
C ALA A 233 6.60 12.90 5.43
N LYS A 234 6.92 12.34 6.61
CA LYS A 234 8.11 11.51 6.83
C LYS A 234 8.26 10.39 5.78
N GLN A 235 7.23 9.58 5.58
CA GLN A 235 7.29 8.44 4.65
C GLN A 235 7.40 8.88 3.19
N LEU A 236 6.65 9.91 2.79
CA LEU A 236 6.71 10.50 1.46
C LEU A 236 8.09 11.11 1.16
N THR A 237 8.66 11.83 2.13
CA THR A 237 9.99 12.41 2.03
C THR A 237 11.05 11.32 1.88
N LEU A 238 10.96 10.24 2.65
CA LEU A 238 11.87 9.10 2.53
C LEU A 238 11.79 8.45 1.14
N CYS A 239 10.59 8.32 0.57
CA CYS A 239 10.40 7.83 -0.80
C CYS A 239 11.09 8.72 -1.84
N LEU A 240 10.92 10.05 -1.71
CA LEU A 240 11.55 11.02 -2.60
C LEU A 240 13.07 11.00 -2.47
N ASP A 241 13.59 11.00 -1.23
CA ASP A 241 15.03 10.94 -0.97
C ASP A 241 15.66 9.65 -1.51
N TYR A 242 14.94 8.53 -1.42
CA TYR A 242 15.37 7.27 -2.00
C TYR A 242 15.56 7.39 -3.51
N LEU A 243 14.53 7.88 -4.22
CA LEU A 243 14.56 8.02 -5.67
C LEU A 243 15.62 9.03 -6.13
N ILE A 244 15.74 10.17 -5.45
CA ILE A 244 16.77 11.18 -5.73
C ILE A 244 18.18 10.59 -5.65
N LYS A 245 18.44 9.71 -4.68
CA LYS A 245 19.76 9.08 -4.51
C LYS A 245 20.00 7.95 -5.51
N ILE A 246 18.99 7.14 -5.80
CA ILE A 246 19.18 5.91 -6.57
C ILE A 246 19.22 6.15 -8.08
N ILE A 247 18.51 7.18 -8.58
CA ILE A 247 18.44 7.49 -10.02
C ILE A 247 19.84 7.71 -10.61
N PRO A 248 20.71 8.58 -10.06
CA PRO A 248 22.06 8.78 -10.59
C PRO A 248 22.95 7.54 -10.52
N ILE A 249 22.77 6.71 -9.49
CA ILE A 249 23.65 5.56 -9.21
C ILE A 249 23.32 4.37 -10.11
N ARG A 250 22.04 4.02 -10.22
CA ARG A 250 21.64 2.77 -10.88
C ARG A 250 21.30 2.92 -12.34
N LEU A 251 20.98 4.13 -12.80
CA LEU A 251 20.62 4.37 -14.19
C LEU A 251 21.80 4.85 -15.03
N SER A 252 22.88 5.34 -14.41
CA SER A 252 24.14 5.62 -15.10
C SER A 252 24.86 4.34 -15.58
N ALA A 253 24.52 3.17 -15.04
CA ALA A 253 25.06 1.88 -15.47
C ALA A 253 24.39 1.32 -16.75
N TYR A 254 23.34 1.97 -17.26
CA TYR A 254 22.58 1.53 -18.44
C TYR A 254 22.72 2.48 -19.65
N PHE A 255 23.55 3.53 -19.52
CA PHE A 255 23.96 4.45 -20.58
C PHE A 255 25.48 4.36 -20.79
#